data_AF-A0A7S4K3K7-F1
#
_entry.id   AF-A0A7S4K3K7-F1
#
_cell.length_a   1.000
_cell.length_b   1.000
_cell.length_c   1.000
_cell.angle_alpha   90.00
_cell.angle_beta   90.00
_cell.angle_gamma   90.00
#
_symmetry.space_group_name_H-M   'P 1'
#
loop_
_entity.id
_entity.type
_entity.pdbx_description
1 polymer ?
#
loop_
_entity_poly.entity_id
_entity_poly.type
_entity_poly.pdbx_seq_one_letter_code
_entity_poly.pdbx_strand_id
1 'polypeptide(L)'
;RRTAIAPDDFKPKAYQYFETRDLADESAGNFEWGLKDIQGVSGCRRLSWCKKGSTLTALVRLDRDFSLNPCSFGSDVEIFILSGILRVGDHCLRKHTYSFVPAGQHTGKWEALPDDDAEGLCGDLAHDGVDLLWMQQEAGDDESIFPGHGGRIEESDSRRMDDPSFIPATDAKLVPWNRTDTAQFETCKKKWLRRTSNGGGVWLLHVLPHYDGLHPMIQNYNEEAFCLAGYCDIGPVRFRPGTYGYVPHGTLSPRHKTDDGALFFVRVDRDLAEVGLVESMRLHPSLNTSTTDWTAVDAPACDPGPWTPPAFKRHIGTWQGTYTHLGPDGTVQDRHFCKLEIGIHGRFYSQRNTYWWEDSEGNETKREVSFFPGEFDRSGFVRVESDKIQGWGKVVDSNDQADGTIIFYGAYKAPPHPDTFDLIRIFDEEGSRRFRTWQVKLRNNLLKIVHVDERRMSKDNVFWIPLLNQADCDLQRAPRCSILD
;
A
#
# COMPACT_ATOMS: atom_id res chain seq x y z
N ARG A 1 3.18 -11.34 11.80
CA ARG A 1 2.09 -12.34 11.67
C ARG A 1 1.82 -12.61 10.19
N ARG A 2 1.43 -13.83 9.84
CA ARG A 2 0.80 -14.14 8.55
C ARG A 2 -0.59 -13.51 8.51
N THR A 3 -1.15 -13.32 7.32
CA THR A 3 -2.52 -12.80 7.16
C THR A 3 -3.33 -13.72 6.24
N ALA A 4 -4.64 -13.53 6.22
CA ALA A 4 -5.54 -14.29 5.35
C ALA A 4 -5.15 -14.20 3.86
N ILE A 5 -4.62 -13.06 3.43
CA ILE A 5 -4.21 -12.80 2.04
C ILE A 5 -2.72 -13.13 1.77
N ALA A 6 -1.97 -13.49 2.81
CA ALA A 6 -0.60 -13.99 2.73
C ALA A 6 -0.41 -15.15 3.73
N PRO A 7 -1.09 -16.29 3.51
CA PRO A 7 -1.13 -17.38 4.48
C PRO A 7 0.20 -18.14 4.61
N ASP A 8 1.00 -18.15 3.54
CA ASP A 8 2.24 -18.93 3.49
C ASP A 8 3.41 -18.21 4.17
N ASP A 9 3.39 -16.88 4.21
CA ASP A 9 4.58 -16.09 4.51
C ASP A 9 4.27 -14.76 5.24
N PHE A 10 5.15 -14.41 6.17
CA PHE A 10 5.11 -13.11 6.82
C PHE A 10 5.73 -12.05 5.89
N LYS A 11 5.03 -10.94 5.67
CA LYS A 11 5.53 -9.81 4.86
C LYS A 11 6.11 -8.73 5.77
N PRO A 12 7.43 -8.71 6.03
CA PRO A 12 8.04 -7.71 6.89
C PRO A 12 7.92 -6.32 6.27
N LYS A 13 7.68 -5.30 7.11
CA LYS A 13 7.58 -3.88 6.73
C LYS A 13 6.56 -3.57 5.62
N ALA A 14 5.57 -4.44 5.46
CA ALA A 14 4.51 -4.30 4.46
C ALA A 14 3.14 -4.34 5.14
N TYR A 15 2.37 -3.27 4.97
CA TYR A 15 0.98 -3.22 5.40
C TYR A 15 0.14 -4.16 4.54
N GLN A 16 -0.86 -4.76 5.14
CA GLN A 16 -1.79 -5.67 4.48
C GLN A 16 -3.21 -5.28 4.88
N TYR A 17 -4.00 -4.84 3.91
CA TYR A 17 -5.39 -4.40 4.08
C TYR A 17 -6.29 -5.25 3.19
N PHE A 18 -7.37 -5.78 3.74
CA PHE A 18 -8.31 -6.61 2.98
C PHE A 18 -9.71 -6.60 3.57
N GLU A 19 -10.69 -6.83 2.71
CA GLU A 19 -12.09 -6.96 3.09
C GLU A 19 -12.34 -8.34 3.68
N THR A 20 -12.82 -8.39 4.92
CA THR A 20 -13.00 -9.68 5.59
C THR A 20 -14.14 -10.50 5.01
N ARG A 21 -15.11 -9.88 4.33
CA ARG A 21 -16.23 -10.57 3.65
C ARG A 21 -15.79 -11.37 2.42
N ASP A 22 -14.63 -11.05 1.87
CA ASP A 22 -14.08 -11.74 0.68
C ASP A 22 -13.31 -13.01 1.11
N LEU A 23 -13.12 -13.21 2.41
CA LEU A 23 -12.52 -14.42 2.97
C LEU A 23 -13.56 -15.53 3.06
N ALA A 24 -13.16 -16.74 2.72
CA ALA A 24 -13.97 -17.93 2.97
C ALA A 24 -14.13 -18.13 4.49
N ASP A 25 -15.36 -18.42 4.94
CA ASP A 25 -15.56 -18.97 6.27
C ASP A 25 -14.93 -20.37 6.31
N GLU A 26 -14.07 -20.59 7.28
CA GLU A 26 -13.61 -21.93 7.59
C GLU A 26 -14.80 -22.63 8.28
N SER A 27 -15.38 -23.66 7.63
CA SER A 27 -16.48 -24.43 8.23
C SER A 27 -16.02 -25.08 9.54
N ALA A 28 -16.94 -25.23 10.50
CA ALA A 28 -16.76 -25.85 11.83
C ALA A 28 -16.00 -27.18 11.88
N GLY A 29 -15.78 -27.85 10.74
CA GLY A 29 -15.00 -29.08 10.63
C GLY A 29 -13.50 -28.93 10.36
N ASN A 30 -12.96 -27.73 10.09
CA ASN A 30 -11.56 -27.55 9.63
C ASN A 30 -10.65 -26.74 10.58
N PHE A 31 -11.12 -26.40 11.78
CA PHE A 31 -10.29 -25.68 12.76
C PHE A 31 -9.28 -26.61 13.45
N GLU A 32 -7.98 -26.48 13.19
CA GLU A 32 -6.95 -27.17 14.00
C GLU A 32 -6.75 -26.56 15.41
N TRP A 33 -7.59 -25.61 15.81
CA TRP A 33 -7.46 -24.83 17.05
C TRP A 33 -8.81 -24.77 17.79
N GLY A 34 -8.76 -24.70 19.13
CA GLY A 34 -9.79 -25.20 20.08
C GLY A 34 -11.22 -24.64 20.06
N LEU A 35 -11.67 -23.91 19.03
CA LEU A 35 -13.09 -23.58 18.83
C LEU A 35 -13.86 -24.66 18.04
N LYS A 36 -13.17 -25.60 17.39
CA LYS A 36 -13.77 -26.64 16.52
C LYS A 36 -14.87 -27.46 17.16
N ASP A 37 -14.71 -27.74 18.44
CA ASP A 37 -15.57 -28.67 19.18
C ASP A 37 -16.65 -27.94 20.02
N ILE A 38 -16.75 -26.61 19.88
CA ILE A 38 -17.73 -25.82 20.63
C ILE A 38 -19.04 -25.74 19.84
N GLN A 39 -20.08 -26.34 20.40
CA GLN A 39 -21.42 -26.27 19.84
C GLN A 39 -21.91 -24.82 19.73
N GLY A 40 -22.51 -24.49 18.57
CA GLY A 40 -23.05 -23.15 18.29
C GLY A 40 -22.02 -22.15 17.75
N VAL A 41 -20.83 -22.59 17.35
CA VAL A 41 -19.91 -21.75 16.54
C VAL A 41 -20.12 -22.08 15.06
N SER A 42 -20.73 -21.17 14.29
CA SER A 42 -21.08 -21.42 12.89
C SER A 42 -20.09 -20.87 11.87
N GLY A 43 -19.27 -19.89 12.25
CA GLY A 43 -18.35 -19.26 11.32
C GLY A 43 -17.09 -18.77 12.01
N CYS A 44 -15.95 -18.94 11.34
CA CYS A 44 -14.76 -18.19 11.69
C CYS A 44 -13.89 -17.88 10.46
N ARG A 45 -13.40 -16.64 10.42
CA ARG A 45 -12.46 -16.12 9.43
C ARG A 45 -11.19 -15.65 10.12
N ARG A 46 -10.10 -16.39 9.94
CA ARG A 46 -8.77 -15.99 10.44
C ARG A 46 -8.28 -14.76 9.70
N LEU A 47 -7.86 -13.74 10.43
CA LEU A 47 -7.39 -12.48 9.87
C LEU A 47 -5.86 -12.40 9.90
N SER A 48 -5.25 -12.66 11.06
CA SER A 48 -3.79 -12.75 11.21
C SER A 48 -3.37 -13.73 12.29
N TRP A 49 -2.24 -14.43 12.10
CA TRP A 49 -1.76 -15.45 13.05
C TRP A 49 -0.25 -15.67 12.99
N CYS A 50 0.31 -16.35 13.99
CA CYS A 50 1.69 -16.83 13.99
C CYS A 50 1.79 -18.25 13.42
N LYS A 51 2.93 -18.61 12.80
CA LYS A 51 3.18 -19.96 12.26
C LYS A 51 3.30 -21.02 13.36
N LYS A 52 3.81 -20.60 14.52
CA LYS A 52 3.94 -21.38 15.75
C LYS A 52 3.23 -20.61 16.86
N GLY A 53 2.54 -21.33 17.75
CA GLY A 53 1.81 -20.77 18.88
C GLY A 53 0.35 -20.45 18.62
N SER A 54 -0.35 -20.05 19.69
CA SER A 54 -1.80 -19.78 19.73
C SER A 54 -2.19 -18.35 19.34
N THR A 55 -1.23 -17.49 18.97
CA THR A 55 -1.51 -16.07 18.71
C THR A 55 -2.28 -15.88 17.39
N LEU A 56 -3.50 -15.34 17.49
CA LEU A 56 -4.47 -15.22 16.39
C LEU A 56 -5.37 -13.99 16.58
N THR A 57 -5.80 -13.41 15.46
CA THR A 57 -6.97 -12.53 15.38
C THR A 57 -7.94 -13.11 14.33
N ALA A 58 -9.20 -13.29 14.70
CA ALA A 58 -10.24 -13.86 13.85
C ALA A 58 -11.60 -13.14 14.02
N LEU A 59 -12.44 -13.20 13.00
CA LEU A 59 -13.88 -12.97 13.14
C LEU A 59 -14.55 -14.28 13.48
N VAL A 60 -15.37 -14.31 14.52
CA VAL A 60 -16.11 -15.50 14.95
C VAL A 60 -17.59 -15.16 14.99
N ARG A 61 -18.40 -16.11 14.51
CA ARG A 61 -19.86 -16.08 14.60
C ARG A 61 -20.35 -17.17 15.54
N LEU A 62 -21.11 -16.75 16.54
CA LEU A 62 -21.81 -17.62 17.48
C LEU A 62 -23.29 -17.64 17.11
N ASP A 63 -23.87 -18.83 16.97
CA ASP A 63 -25.29 -19.02 16.72
C ASP A 63 -26.13 -18.65 17.94
N ARG A 64 -27.43 -18.45 17.70
CA ARG A 64 -28.40 -18.09 18.73
C ARG A 64 -28.49 -19.11 19.88
N ASP A 65 -28.21 -20.38 19.62
CA ASP A 65 -28.21 -21.46 20.61
C ASP A 65 -26.83 -21.74 21.21
N PHE A 66 -25.82 -20.90 20.91
CA PHE A 66 -24.49 -21.01 21.49
C PHE A 66 -24.54 -20.97 23.02
N SER A 67 -23.92 -21.98 23.63
CA SER A 67 -23.79 -22.11 25.07
C SER A 67 -22.49 -22.83 25.41
N LEU A 68 -21.65 -22.18 26.22
CA LEU A 68 -20.42 -22.75 26.76
C LEU A 68 -20.50 -22.78 28.29
N ASN A 69 -20.24 -23.95 28.87
CA ASN A 69 -20.19 -24.10 30.33
C ASN A 69 -19.06 -23.24 30.93
N PRO A 70 -19.14 -22.87 32.22
CA PRO A 70 -18.04 -22.18 32.91
C PRO A 70 -16.69 -22.84 32.63
N CYS A 71 -15.72 -22.04 32.23
CA CYS A 71 -14.42 -22.51 31.79
C CYS A 71 -13.32 -21.47 32.03
N SER A 72 -12.08 -21.88 31.81
CA SER A 72 -10.91 -21.01 31.72
C SER A 72 -10.15 -21.30 30.41
N PHE A 73 -9.34 -20.34 29.98
CA PHE A 73 -8.52 -20.47 28.76
C PHE A 73 -7.04 -20.64 29.14
N GLY A 74 -6.31 -21.46 28.38
CA GLY A 74 -4.86 -21.63 28.54
C GLY A 74 -4.02 -20.44 28.04
N SER A 75 -4.66 -19.43 27.47
CA SER A 75 -4.04 -18.27 26.85
C SER A 75 -4.85 -17.01 27.15
N ASP A 76 -4.25 -15.84 26.95
CA ASP A 76 -4.98 -14.58 27.03
C ASP A 76 -5.98 -14.49 25.87
N VAL A 77 -7.22 -14.12 26.19
CA VAL A 77 -8.31 -13.96 25.23
C VAL A 77 -8.88 -12.55 25.32
N GLU A 78 -8.93 -11.87 24.18
CA GLU A 78 -9.55 -10.58 23.97
C GLU A 78 -10.79 -10.78 23.07
N ILE A 79 -11.93 -10.21 23.47
CA ILE A 79 -13.15 -10.21 22.65
C ILE A 79 -13.70 -8.79 22.48
N PHE A 80 -14.18 -8.51 21.27
CA PHE A 80 -14.88 -7.26 20.95
C PHE A 80 -16.13 -7.56 20.13
N ILE A 81 -17.30 -7.20 20.65
CA ILE A 81 -18.58 -7.51 20.01
C ILE A 81 -18.87 -6.56 18.85
N LEU A 82 -19.12 -7.10 17.67
CA LEU A 82 -19.48 -6.33 16.47
C LEU A 82 -21.00 -6.24 16.29
N SER A 83 -21.72 -7.31 16.64
CA SER A 83 -23.18 -7.43 16.56
C SER A 83 -23.66 -8.45 17.59
N GLY A 84 -24.96 -8.41 17.94
CA GLY A 84 -25.54 -9.35 18.90
C GLY A 84 -25.16 -9.10 20.36
N ILE A 85 -25.52 -10.05 21.21
CA ILE A 85 -25.36 -9.97 22.65
C ILE A 85 -24.80 -11.29 23.17
N LEU A 86 -23.65 -11.22 23.84
CA LEU A 86 -23.01 -12.35 24.50
C LEU A 86 -23.06 -12.14 26.01
N ARG A 87 -23.65 -13.08 26.73
CA ARG A 87 -23.52 -13.15 28.20
C ARG A 87 -22.29 -13.96 28.56
N VAL A 88 -21.50 -13.47 29.51
CA VAL A 88 -20.36 -14.18 30.13
C VAL A 88 -20.50 -14.08 31.65
N GLY A 89 -20.97 -15.15 32.29
CA GLY A 89 -21.37 -15.12 33.70
C GLY A 89 -22.47 -14.08 33.93
N ASP A 90 -22.21 -13.13 34.83
CA ASP A 90 -23.15 -12.06 35.17
C ASP A 90 -23.04 -10.81 34.27
N HIS A 91 -22.14 -10.84 33.27
CA HIS A 91 -21.88 -9.71 32.39
C HIS A 91 -22.53 -9.90 31.02
N CYS A 92 -23.22 -8.86 30.52
CA CYS A 92 -23.78 -8.83 29.17
C CYS A 92 -22.92 -7.93 28.27
N LEU A 93 -22.32 -8.51 27.25
CA LEU A 93 -21.49 -7.84 26.26
C LEU A 93 -22.34 -7.57 25.02
N ARG A 94 -22.67 -6.30 24.81
CA ARG A 94 -23.45 -5.80 23.66
C ARG A 94 -22.53 -5.28 22.56
N LYS A 95 -23.09 -4.82 21.45
CA LYS A 95 -22.34 -4.15 20.38
C LYS A 95 -21.35 -3.11 20.92
N HIS A 96 -20.09 -3.28 20.52
CA HIS A 96 -18.91 -2.51 20.92
C HIS A 96 -18.50 -2.66 22.40
N THR A 97 -18.91 -3.75 23.06
CA THR A 97 -18.36 -4.14 24.35
C THR A 97 -17.07 -4.91 24.17
N TYR A 98 -16.09 -4.63 25.01
CA TYR A 98 -14.78 -5.26 25.06
C TYR A 98 -14.60 -6.08 26.35
N SER A 99 -13.91 -7.20 26.28
CA SER A 99 -13.45 -7.95 27.45
C SER A 99 -12.04 -8.51 27.21
N PHE A 100 -11.27 -8.61 28.29
CA PHE A 100 -9.97 -9.27 28.35
C PHE A 100 -10.03 -10.34 29.43
N VAL A 101 -9.79 -11.60 29.05
CA VAL A 101 -9.76 -12.78 29.90
C VAL A 101 -8.31 -13.29 29.94
N PRO A 102 -7.55 -13.05 31.03
CA PRO A 102 -6.19 -13.55 31.16
C PRO A 102 -6.16 -15.09 31.17
N ALA A 103 -5.04 -15.68 30.76
CA ALA A 103 -4.82 -17.10 30.87
C ALA A 103 -5.07 -17.61 32.31
N GLY A 104 -5.84 -18.69 32.44
CA GLY A 104 -6.22 -19.29 33.71
C GLY A 104 -7.36 -18.59 34.46
N GLN A 105 -7.85 -17.43 33.99
CA GLN A 105 -9.02 -16.78 34.57
C GLN A 105 -10.26 -17.66 34.38
N HIS A 106 -10.94 -17.96 35.49
CA HIS A 106 -12.21 -18.67 35.46
C HIS A 106 -13.33 -17.71 35.06
N THR A 107 -14.14 -18.11 34.09
CA THR A 107 -15.30 -17.35 33.59
C THR A 107 -16.58 -18.11 33.88
N GLY A 108 -17.68 -17.38 34.05
CA GLY A 108 -19.01 -17.98 34.17
C GLY A 108 -19.49 -18.59 32.85
N LYS A 109 -20.75 -19.01 32.79
CA LYS A 109 -21.36 -19.57 31.57
C LYS A 109 -21.36 -18.53 30.44
N TRP A 110 -21.04 -18.93 29.21
CA TRP A 110 -21.15 -18.06 28.04
C TRP A 110 -22.38 -18.43 27.21
N GLU A 111 -23.20 -17.46 26.83
CA GLU A 111 -24.43 -17.70 26.07
C GLU A 111 -24.71 -16.55 25.09
N ALA A 112 -25.06 -16.89 23.85
CA ALA A 112 -25.65 -15.92 22.94
C ALA A 112 -27.08 -15.62 23.41
N LEU A 113 -27.43 -14.34 23.54
CA LEU A 113 -28.78 -13.92 23.92
C LEU A 113 -29.57 -13.50 22.67
N PRO A 114 -30.87 -13.85 22.59
CA PRO A 114 -31.69 -13.58 21.42
C PRO A 114 -31.98 -12.10 21.21
N ASP A 115 -32.22 -11.37 22.30
CA ASP A 115 -32.66 -9.98 22.32
C ASP A 115 -32.12 -9.30 23.60
N ASP A 116 -31.96 -7.98 23.54
CA ASP A 116 -31.82 -7.16 24.75
C ASP A 116 -33.21 -6.93 25.37
N ASP A 117 -33.26 -6.56 26.64
CA ASP A 117 -34.51 -6.13 27.25
C ASP A 117 -35.07 -4.94 26.44
N ALA A 118 -36.28 -5.05 25.89
CA ALA A 118 -36.84 -4.13 24.91
C ALA A 118 -37.04 -2.69 25.46
N GLU A 119 -36.98 -2.53 26.78
CA GLU A 119 -37.03 -1.24 27.47
C GLU A 119 -35.64 -0.70 27.90
N GLY A 120 -34.56 -1.42 27.57
CA GLY A 120 -33.18 -1.02 27.86
C GLY A 120 -32.68 0.13 26.98
N LEU A 121 -31.86 1.03 27.55
CA LEU A 121 -31.25 2.22 26.92
C LEU A 121 -30.48 1.97 25.60
N CYS A 122 -30.16 0.71 25.28
CA CYS A 122 -29.27 0.35 24.19
C CYS A 122 -29.96 -0.24 22.96
N GLY A 123 -31.22 -0.69 23.05
CA GLY A 123 -32.09 -1.03 21.92
C GLY A 123 -31.47 -1.81 20.76
N ASP A 124 -30.54 -2.73 21.04
CA ASP A 124 -29.93 -3.54 19.97
C ASP A 124 -31.02 -4.52 19.46
N LEU A 125 -31.32 -4.43 18.16
CA LEU A 125 -32.38 -5.20 17.48
C LEU A 125 -32.15 -6.72 17.62
N ALA A 126 -33.20 -7.51 17.43
CA ALA A 126 -33.11 -8.97 17.35
C ALA A 126 -31.99 -9.40 16.39
N HIS A 127 -31.04 -10.17 16.91
CA HIS A 127 -29.91 -10.68 16.15
C HIS A 127 -30.02 -12.21 16.04
N ASP A 128 -29.60 -12.75 14.91
CA ASP A 128 -29.60 -14.18 14.61
C ASP A 128 -28.35 -14.91 15.15
N GLY A 129 -27.54 -14.22 15.95
CA GLY A 129 -26.29 -14.69 16.53
C GLY A 129 -25.45 -13.53 17.07
N VAL A 130 -24.19 -13.81 17.38
CA VAL A 130 -23.19 -12.83 17.82
C VAL A 130 -22.00 -12.87 16.88
N ASP A 131 -21.66 -11.74 16.26
CA ASP A 131 -20.39 -11.59 15.55
C ASP A 131 -19.40 -10.85 16.45
N LEU A 132 -18.19 -11.38 16.58
CA LEU A 132 -17.14 -10.79 17.42
C LEU A 132 -15.76 -10.89 16.79
N LEU A 133 -14.88 -9.97 17.18
CA LEU A 133 -13.44 -10.15 17.01
C LEU A 133 -12.93 -11.01 18.16
N TRP A 134 -12.40 -12.18 17.82
CA TRP A 134 -11.71 -13.09 18.72
C TRP A 134 -10.21 -12.89 18.57
N MET A 135 -9.53 -12.54 19.65
CA MET A 135 -8.10 -12.28 19.66
C MET A 135 -7.46 -13.12 20.75
N GLN A 136 -6.55 -14.00 20.37
CA GLN A 136 -5.84 -14.88 21.28
C GLN A 136 -4.36 -14.52 21.27
N GLN A 137 -3.76 -14.49 22.46
CA GLN A 137 -2.33 -14.26 22.61
C GLN A 137 -1.72 -15.31 23.52
N GLU A 138 -0.61 -15.88 23.07
CA GLU A 138 0.09 -16.96 23.76
C GLU A 138 0.68 -16.46 25.09
N ALA A 139 0.43 -17.21 26.17
CA ALA A 139 0.93 -16.93 27.50
C ALA A 139 2.10 -17.88 27.85
N GLY A 140 3.23 -17.76 27.16
CA GLY A 140 4.46 -18.52 27.44
C GLY A 140 4.78 -19.64 26.44
N ASP A 141 5.86 -20.39 26.69
CA ASP A 141 6.45 -21.40 25.78
C ASP A 141 5.67 -22.74 25.67
N ASP A 142 4.44 -22.81 26.20
CA ASP A 142 3.68 -24.05 26.25
C ASP A 142 2.67 -24.12 25.08
N GLU A 143 2.83 -25.10 24.18
CA GLU A 143 2.10 -25.24 22.91
C GLU A 143 0.59 -25.57 23.07
N SER A 144 0.01 -25.43 24.27
CA SER A 144 -1.40 -25.75 24.52
C SER A 144 -2.34 -24.62 24.07
N ILE A 145 -2.76 -24.73 22.82
CA ILE A 145 -3.79 -23.89 22.19
C ILE A 145 -5.15 -24.37 22.72
N PHE A 146 -5.74 -23.65 23.69
CA PHE A 146 -7.02 -23.97 24.37
C PHE A 146 -6.97 -25.19 25.33
N PRO A 147 -7.90 -25.31 26.31
CA PRO A 147 -7.80 -26.33 27.34
C PRO A 147 -7.83 -27.71 26.69
N GLY A 148 -6.85 -28.53 27.04
CA GLY A 148 -6.93 -29.96 26.78
C GLY A 148 -8.28 -30.48 27.28
N HIS A 149 -9.06 -31.06 26.37
CA HIS A 149 -10.09 -32.06 26.61
C HIS A 149 -10.77 -32.05 27.98
N GLY A 150 -11.79 -31.21 28.22
CA GLY A 150 -12.76 -31.44 29.30
C GLY A 150 -12.16 -31.82 30.66
N GLY A 151 -10.91 -31.46 30.90
CA GLY A 151 -10.19 -31.71 32.11
C GLY A 151 -10.53 -30.54 32.98
N ARG A 152 -11.33 -30.78 34.01
CA ARG A 152 -11.33 -29.93 35.20
C ARG A 152 -9.88 -29.49 35.42
N ILE A 153 -9.59 -28.21 35.18
CA ILE A 153 -8.50 -27.60 35.95
C ILE A 153 -8.98 -27.79 37.38
N GLU A 154 -8.30 -28.63 38.15
CA GLU A 154 -8.63 -28.80 39.56
C GLU A 154 -8.69 -27.42 40.20
N GLU A 155 -9.60 -27.21 41.16
CA GLU A 155 -9.73 -25.96 41.95
C GLU A 155 -8.39 -25.47 42.53
N SER A 156 -7.38 -26.35 42.58
CA SER A 156 -6.01 -26.08 43.03
C SER A 156 -5.12 -25.35 41.99
N ASP A 157 -5.46 -25.36 40.70
CA ASP A 157 -4.70 -24.69 39.62
C ASP A 157 -5.36 -23.40 39.10
N SER A 158 -6.52 -23.02 39.64
CA SER A 158 -7.13 -21.69 39.42
C SER A 158 -6.34 -20.61 40.16
N ARG A 159 -5.13 -20.30 39.68
CA ARG A 159 -4.19 -19.40 40.36
C ARG A 159 -4.59 -17.93 40.33
N ARG A 160 -5.69 -17.53 39.70
CA ARG A 160 -6.02 -16.11 39.51
C ARG A 160 -7.53 -15.82 39.46
N MET A 161 -8.27 -16.02 40.55
CA MET A 161 -9.61 -15.41 40.65
C MET A 161 -9.54 -13.87 40.64
N ASP A 162 -8.39 -13.29 41.02
CA ASP A 162 -8.19 -11.85 41.21
C ASP A 162 -7.10 -11.26 40.30
N ASP A 163 -6.93 -11.73 39.05
CA ASP A 163 -5.97 -11.08 38.14
C ASP A 163 -6.40 -9.61 37.91
N PRO A 164 -5.60 -8.60 38.32
CA PRO A 164 -5.98 -7.21 38.17
C PRO A 164 -6.07 -6.76 36.70
N SER A 165 -5.56 -7.57 35.76
CA SER A 165 -5.70 -7.32 34.33
C SER A 165 -7.01 -7.84 33.74
N PHE A 166 -7.79 -8.66 34.46
CA PHE A 166 -9.09 -9.15 34.01
C PHE A 166 -10.07 -7.99 33.79
N ILE A 167 -10.63 -7.91 32.58
CA ILE A 167 -11.65 -6.92 32.21
C ILE A 167 -12.91 -7.70 31.84
N PRO A 168 -13.87 -7.86 32.77
CA PRO A 168 -15.07 -8.67 32.51
C PRO A 168 -15.95 -8.06 31.42
N ALA A 169 -16.16 -6.75 31.44
CA ALA A 169 -16.88 -6.02 30.39
C ALA A 169 -16.57 -4.52 30.46
N THR A 170 -16.20 -3.95 29.31
CA THR A 170 -16.09 -2.50 29.09
C THR A 170 -17.00 -2.11 27.92
N ASP A 171 -18.14 -1.49 28.22
CA ASP A 171 -19.01 -0.93 27.17
C ASP A 171 -18.36 0.35 26.61
N ALA A 172 -17.78 0.24 25.41
CA ALA A 172 -17.08 1.35 24.79
C ALA A 172 -18.00 2.53 24.47
N LYS A 173 -19.33 2.35 24.44
CA LYS A 173 -20.30 3.44 24.24
C LYS A 173 -20.30 4.38 25.45
N LEU A 174 -20.11 3.85 26.65
CA LEU A 174 -20.11 4.60 27.91
C LEU A 174 -18.74 5.22 28.26
N VAL A 175 -17.65 4.72 27.67
CA VAL A 175 -16.31 5.29 27.87
C VAL A 175 -16.22 6.66 27.18
N PRO A 176 -15.72 7.73 27.83
CA PRO A 176 -15.61 9.06 27.21
C PRO A 176 -14.48 9.11 26.17
N TRP A 177 -14.66 9.94 25.14
CA TRP A 177 -13.63 10.24 24.15
C TRP A 177 -12.52 11.12 24.74
N ASN A 178 -11.26 10.76 24.47
CA ASN A 178 -10.07 11.50 24.89
C ASN A 178 -9.24 11.96 23.69
N ARG A 179 -8.21 12.77 23.94
CA ARG A 179 -7.19 13.11 22.94
C ARG A 179 -6.40 11.88 22.53
N THR A 180 -5.90 11.88 21.30
CA THR A 180 -4.93 10.88 20.83
C THR A 180 -3.54 11.15 21.38
N ASP A 181 -2.70 10.12 21.43
CA ASP A 181 -1.31 10.23 21.90
C ASP A 181 -0.36 10.75 20.80
N THR A 182 -0.66 10.47 19.53
CA THR A 182 0.20 10.76 18.38
C THR A 182 -0.13 12.11 17.74
N ALA A 183 0.89 12.88 17.36
CA ALA A 183 0.74 14.19 16.71
C ALA A 183 0.00 14.12 15.36
N GLN A 184 0.17 13.03 14.60
CA GLN A 184 -0.44 12.86 13.28
C GLN A 184 -1.96 12.78 13.33
N PHE A 185 -2.51 12.29 14.45
CA PHE A 185 -3.94 12.11 14.66
C PHE A 185 -4.53 13.15 15.63
N GLU A 186 -3.92 14.33 15.80
CA GLU A 186 -4.33 15.36 16.77
C GLU A 186 -5.83 15.75 16.67
N THR A 187 -6.38 15.76 15.46
CA THR A 187 -7.79 16.06 15.20
C THR A 187 -8.73 14.89 15.47
N CYS A 188 -8.22 13.71 15.81
CA CYS A 188 -9.00 12.52 16.10
C CYS A 188 -9.29 12.39 17.61
N LYS A 189 -10.11 11.38 17.97
CA LYS A 189 -10.43 11.03 19.36
C LYS A 189 -10.15 9.56 19.64
N LYS A 190 -9.78 9.26 20.88
CA LYS A 190 -9.41 7.90 21.34
C LYS A 190 -10.21 7.47 22.56
N LYS A 191 -10.64 6.20 22.63
CA LYS A 191 -11.17 5.55 23.84
C LYS A 191 -10.31 4.34 24.19
N TRP A 192 -9.57 4.41 25.29
CA TRP A 192 -8.83 3.25 25.80
C TRP A 192 -9.81 2.17 26.27
N LEU A 193 -9.59 0.94 25.81
CA LEU A 193 -10.32 -0.26 26.24
C LEU A 193 -9.44 -1.14 27.14
N ARG A 194 -8.14 -1.19 26.86
CA ARG A 194 -7.10 -1.83 27.68
C ARG A 194 -5.76 -1.15 27.44
N ARG A 195 -4.94 -1.01 28.49
CA ARG A 195 -3.53 -0.60 28.38
C ARG A 195 -2.64 -1.69 28.95
N THR A 196 -1.59 -2.07 28.23
CA THR A 196 -0.60 -3.06 28.67
C THR A 196 0.49 -2.41 29.51
N SER A 197 1.26 -3.22 30.23
CA SER A 197 2.39 -2.76 31.05
C SER A 197 3.50 -2.06 30.26
N ASN A 198 3.64 -2.36 28.97
CA ASN A 198 4.57 -1.70 28.06
C ASN A 198 3.99 -0.47 27.35
N GLY A 199 2.83 0.03 27.81
CA GLY A 199 2.15 1.23 27.31
C GLY A 199 1.37 1.05 25.99
N GLY A 200 1.47 -0.12 25.34
CA GLY A 200 0.57 -0.51 24.25
C GLY A 200 -0.86 -0.77 24.73
N GLY A 201 -1.68 -1.34 23.85
CA GLY A 201 -3.00 -1.83 24.21
C GLY A 201 -4.04 -1.70 23.11
N VAL A 202 -5.29 -1.56 23.53
CA VAL A 202 -6.48 -1.61 22.68
C VAL A 202 -7.31 -0.35 22.87
N TRP A 203 -7.79 0.23 21.77
CA TRP A 203 -8.65 1.40 21.80
C TRP A 203 -9.62 1.46 20.63
N LEU A 204 -10.63 2.31 20.77
CA LEU A 204 -11.36 2.85 19.62
C LEU A 204 -10.73 4.17 19.17
N LEU A 205 -10.58 4.33 17.86
CA LEU A 205 -10.13 5.57 17.23
C LEU A 205 -11.29 6.14 16.40
N HIS A 206 -11.67 7.38 16.68
CA HIS A 206 -12.62 8.14 15.86
C HIS A 206 -11.87 9.21 15.10
N VAL A 207 -11.80 9.02 13.79
CA VAL A 207 -11.27 9.98 12.83
C VAL A 207 -12.39 10.91 12.41
N LEU A 208 -12.22 12.21 12.62
CA LEU A 208 -13.26 13.18 12.28
C LEU A 208 -13.35 13.41 10.76
N PRO A 209 -14.49 13.95 10.26
CA PRO A 209 -14.62 14.39 8.87
C PRO A 209 -13.52 15.35 8.44
N HIS A 210 -13.22 15.35 7.14
CA HIS A 210 -12.15 16.14 6.50
C HIS A 210 -10.75 15.91 7.09
N TYR A 211 -10.51 14.75 7.69
CA TYR A 211 -9.19 14.39 8.18
C TYR A 211 -8.21 14.15 7.04
N ASP A 212 -7.01 14.70 7.18
CA ASP A 212 -5.91 14.51 6.28
C ASP A 212 -4.59 14.45 7.06
N GLY A 213 -3.97 13.28 7.11
CA GLY A 213 -2.70 13.07 7.81
C GLY A 213 -1.48 13.73 7.12
N LEU A 214 -1.67 14.34 5.94
CA LEU A 214 -0.70 15.06 5.09
C LEU A 214 0.47 14.23 4.54
N HIS A 215 0.97 13.27 5.32
CA HIS A 215 2.18 12.51 5.05
C HIS A 215 1.98 11.01 5.32
N PRO A 216 2.70 10.14 4.60
CA PRO A 216 2.98 8.78 5.04
C PRO A 216 3.66 8.74 6.42
N MET A 217 3.56 7.61 7.11
CA MET A 217 4.10 7.40 8.45
C MET A 217 4.95 6.13 8.49
N ILE A 218 6.17 6.21 9.02
CA ILE A 218 6.90 5.02 9.45
C ILE A 218 6.35 4.62 10.81
N GLN A 219 5.86 3.38 10.91
CA GLN A 219 5.29 2.81 12.12
C GLN A 219 6.28 1.84 12.76
N ASN A 220 6.99 2.28 13.79
CA ASN A 220 8.00 1.47 14.49
C ASN A 220 7.37 0.55 15.56
N TYR A 221 6.22 -0.05 15.26
CA TYR A 221 5.43 -0.93 16.14
C TYR A 221 4.54 -1.86 15.30
N ASN A 222 3.98 -2.90 15.91
CA ASN A 222 2.95 -3.70 15.26
C ASN A 222 1.57 -3.11 15.56
N GLU A 223 0.76 -2.96 14.53
CA GLU A 223 -0.61 -2.49 14.62
C GLU A 223 -1.54 -3.47 13.90
N GLU A 224 -2.72 -3.69 14.47
CA GLU A 224 -3.87 -4.20 13.73
C GLU A 224 -5.08 -3.30 13.94
N ALA A 225 -5.89 -3.18 12.89
CA ALA A 225 -7.06 -2.33 12.90
C ALA A 225 -8.24 -3.01 12.20
N PHE A 226 -9.44 -2.73 12.68
CA PHE A 226 -10.70 -3.16 12.08
C PHE A 226 -11.65 -1.97 12.00
N CYS A 227 -12.21 -1.70 10.82
CA CYS A 227 -13.11 -0.57 10.64
C CYS A 227 -14.55 -0.95 10.99
N LEU A 228 -15.15 -0.14 11.87
CA LEU A 228 -16.50 -0.33 12.40
C LEU A 228 -17.53 0.53 11.67
N ALA A 229 -17.14 1.75 11.26
CA ALA A 229 -18.01 2.70 10.56
C ALA A 229 -17.19 3.72 9.75
N GLY A 230 -17.81 4.35 8.75
CA GLY A 230 -17.19 5.38 7.90
C GLY A 230 -16.12 4.81 6.98
N TYR A 231 -15.14 5.63 6.56
CA TYR A 231 -13.99 5.13 5.80
C TYR A 231 -12.73 5.98 6.01
N CYS A 232 -11.57 5.42 5.68
CA CYS A 232 -10.32 6.16 5.52
C CYS A 232 -9.55 5.63 4.30
N ASP A 233 -9.24 6.51 3.37
CA ASP A 233 -8.35 6.22 2.25
C ASP A 233 -6.91 6.22 2.76
N ILE A 234 -6.29 5.04 2.77
CA ILE A 234 -4.89 4.81 3.15
C ILE A 234 -4.11 4.52 1.86
N GLY A 235 -3.53 5.57 1.28
CA GLY A 235 -2.88 5.48 -0.03
C GLY A 235 -3.89 5.14 -1.13
N PRO A 236 -3.72 4.03 -1.88
CA PRO A 236 -4.70 3.62 -2.88
C PRO A 236 -5.87 2.79 -2.32
N VAL A 237 -5.83 2.39 -1.05
CA VAL A 237 -6.83 1.49 -0.45
C VAL A 237 -7.86 2.30 0.32
N ARG A 238 -9.15 2.04 0.07
CA ARG A 238 -10.25 2.57 0.89
C ARG A 238 -10.56 1.59 2.03
N PHE A 239 -10.16 1.95 3.25
CA PHE A 239 -10.41 1.18 4.46
C PHE A 239 -11.79 1.52 5.02
N ARG A 240 -12.75 0.60 4.95
CA ARG A 240 -14.19 0.84 5.24
C ARG A 240 -14.76 -0.28 6.13
N PRO A 241 -16.05 -0.28 6.55
CA PRO A 241 -16.53 -1.21 7.56
C PRO A 241 -16.39 -2.66 7.08
N GLY A 242 -15.82 -3.51 7.94
CA GLY A 242 -15.47 -4.89 7.57
C GLY A 242 -14.10 -5.06 6.92
N THR A 243 -13.35 -3.98 6.67
CA THR A 243 -11.94 -4.06 6.30
C THR A 243 -11.09 -4.30 7.55
N TYR A 244 -10.11 -5.20 7.42
CA TYR A 244 -9.07 -5.46 8.42
C TYR A 244 -7.71 -5.04 7.90
N GLY A 245 -6.85 -4.57 8.80
CA GLY A 245 -5.47 -4.23 8.51
C GLY A 245 -4.51 -4.84 9.51
N TYR A 246 -3.38 -5.33 9.00
CA TYR A 246 -2.21 -5.67 9.81
C TYR A 246 -1.01 -4.90 9.29
N VAL A 247 -0.35 -4.16 10.18
CA VAL A 247 0.81 -3.34 9.86
C VAL A 247 1.97 -3.73 10.77
N PRO A 248 2.97 -4.48 10.27
CA PRO A 248 4.10 -4.90 11.08
C PRO A 248 5.09 -3.75 11.34
N HIS A 249 5.91 -3.91 12.38
CA HIS A 249 6.97 -2.97 12.72
C HIS A 249 7.86 -2.57 11.54
N GLY A 250 8.16 -1.27 11.46
CA GLY A 250 9.01 -0.65 10.45
C GLY A 250 8.34 -0.44 9.11
N THR A 251 7.00 -0.56 9.03
CA THR A 251 6.26 -0.33 7.81
C THR A 251 6.12 1.15 7.51
N LEU A 252 6.24 1.52 6.24
CA LEU A 252 5.81 2.82 5.74
C LEU A 252 4.32 2.76 5.39
N SER A 253 3.48 3.22 6.32
CA SER A 253 2.05 3.36 6.10
C SER A 253 1.77 4.58 5.21
N PRO A 254 0.93 4.47 4.16
CA PRO A 254 0.62 5.59 3.28
C PRO A 254 -0.07 6.77 3.99
N ARG A 255 -0.25 7.89 3.27
CA ARG A 255 -1.07 9.01 3.74
C ARG A 255 -2.51 8.55 3.96
N HIS A 256 -3.07 8.97 5.09
CA HIS A 256 -4.45 8.70 5.48
C HIS A 256 -5.33 9.91 5.20
N LYS A 257 -6.48 9.71 4.57
CA LYS A 257 -7.46 10.78 4.29
C LYS A 257 -8.88 10.26 4.42
N THR A 258 -9.77 11.08 4.97
CA THR A 258 -11.21 10.82 4.89
C THR A 258 -11.98 12.12 4.84
N ASP A 259 -13.01 12.16 4.00
CA ASP A 259 -13.92 13.29 3.95
C ASP A 259 -15.06 13.11 4.98
N ASP A 260 -15.49 11.87 5.24
CA ASP A 260 -16.66 11.56 6.10
C ASP A 260 -16.31 11.24 7.56
N GLY A 261 -15.05 10.90 7.83
CA GLY A 261 -14.63 10.34 9.11
C GLY A 261 -14.78 8.82 9.19
N ALA A 262 -14.30 8.23 10.28
CA ALA A 262 -14.35 6.79 10.49
C ALA A 262 -14.17 6.39 11.97
N LEU A 263 -14.69 5.21 12.31
CA LEU A 263 -14.51 4.55 13.61
C LEU A 263 -13.73 3.25 13.42
N PHE A 264 -12.64 3.09 14.14
CA PHE A 264 -11.78 1.92 14.11
C PHE A 264 -11.65 1.29 15.50
N PHE A 265 -11.64 -0.04 15.55
CA PHE A 265 -11.01 -0.80 16.61
C PHE A 265 -9.52 -0.95 16.28
N VAL A 266 -8.64 -0.62 17.22
CA VAL A 266 -7.18 -0.60 16.99
C VAL A 266 -6.48 -1.29 18.16
N ARG A 267 -5.48 -2.13 17.85
CA ARG A 267 -4.58 -2.76 18.81
C ARG A 267 -3.13 -2.55 18.41
N VAL A 268 -2.32 -2.08 19.36
CA VAL A 268 -0.90 -1.76 19.16
C VAL A 268 -0.07 -2.32 20.30
N ASP A 269 1.14 -2.80 20.00
CA ASP A 269 2.02 -3.49 20.96
C ASP A 269 3.07 -2.60 21.66
N ARG A 270 3.02 -1.29 21.47
CA ARG A 270 3.98 -0.30 22.00
C ARG A 270 3.30 0.97 22.51
N ASP A 271 3.97 1.67 23.43
CA ASP A 271 3.57 3.02 23.84
C ASP A 271 3.83 4.03 22.71
N LEU A 272 2.77 4.59 22.14
CA LEU A 272 2.87 5.57 21.07
C LEU A 272 3.19 6.99 21.55
N ALA A 273 3.27 7.22 22.87
CA ALA A 273 3.75 8.48 23.43
C ALA A 273 5.28 8.63 23.36
N GLU A 274 6.01 7.54 23.12
CA GLU A 274 7.47 7.56 22.99
C GLU A 274 7.93 8.23 21.68
N VAL A 275 9.05 8.96 21.76
CA VAL A 275 9.64 9.66 20.61
C VAL A 275 10.18 8.64 19.60
N GLY A 276 9.89 8.84 18.31
CA GLY A 276 10.38 7.99 17.22
C GLY A 276 9.51 6.76 16.91
N LEU A 277 8.38 6.58 17.61
CA LEU A 277 7.47 5.47 17.35
C LEU A 277 6.62 5.72 16.09
N VAL A 278 6.16 6.96 15.90
CA VAL A 278 5.42 7.39 14.71
C VAL A 278 6.17 8.54 14.02
N GLU A 279 6.76 8.25 12.87
CA GLU A 279 7.54 9.25 12.13
C GLU A 279 6.82 9.65 10.84
N SER A 280 6.41 10.92 10.75
CA SER A 280 5.86 11.46 9.51
C SER A 280 6.97 11.56 8.47
N MET A 281 6.86 10.82 7.37
CA MET A 281 7.82 10.88 6.29
C MET A 281 7.28 11.69 5.13
N ARG A 282 7.89 12.84 4.87
CA ARG A 282 7.70 13.55 3.61
C ARG A 282 8.55 12.87 2.54
N LEU A 283 7.95 11.92 1.80
CA LEU A 283 8.62 11.34 0.64
C LEU A 283 8.99 12.46 -0.33
N HIS A 284 10.30 12.60 -0.59
CA HIS A 284 10.75 13.43 -1.69
C HIS A 284 10.19 12.81 -2.99
N PRO A 285 9.65 13.60 -3.94
CA PRO A 285 9.06 13.07 -5.18
C PRO A 285 10.00 12.14 -5.98
N SER A 286 11.31 12.19 -5.74
CA SER A 286 12.29 11.29 -6.37
C SER A 286 12.34 9.86 -5.80
N LEU A 287 11.78 9.59 -4.60
CA LEU A 287 11.87 8.30 -3.91
C LEU A 287 10.64 7.40 -4.11
N ASN A 288 9.65 7.85 -4.87
CA ASN A 288 8.46 7.05 -5.20
C ASN A 288 8.79 6.08 -6.34
N THR A 289 9.64 5.08 -6.09
CA THR A 289 9.93 4.01 -7.04
C THR A 289 8.73 3.05 -7.09
N SER A 290 7.82 3.29 -8.03
CA SER A 290 6.85 2.29 -8.45
C SER A 290 7.62 1.12 -9.06
N THR A 291 7.62 -0.03 -8.39
CA THR A 291 8.04 -1.30 -9.02
C THR A 291 6.87 -1.79 -9.86
N THR A 292 6.76 -1.29 -11.09
CA THR A 292 5.88 -1.88 -12.08
C THR A 292 6.52 -3.16 -12.62
N ASP A 293 5.71 -4.21 -12.71
CA ASP A 293 6.00 -5.39 -13.52
C ASP A 293 5.81 -5.06 -15.01
N TRP A 294 6.93 -4.96 -15.73
CA TRP A 294 6.98 -4.57 -17.14
C TRP A 294 6.93 -5.75 -18.12
N THR A 295 6.56 -6.94 -17.63
CA THR A 295 6.57 -8.18 -18.43
C THR A 295 5.28 -8.42 -19.24
N ALA A 296 4.28 -7.53 -19.16
CA ALA A 296 3.05 -7.65 -19.94
C ALA A 296 3.34 -7.51 -21.45
N VAL A 297 3.12 -8.60 -22.19
CA VAL A 297 3.52 -8.78 -23.59
C VAL A 297 2.62 -7.99 -24.56
N ASP A 298 1.37 -7.74 -24.16
CA ASP A 298 0.41 -6.99 -24.97
C ASP A 298 0.44 -5.52 -24.59
N ALA A 299 0.50 -4.64 -25.60
CA ALA A 299 0.26 -3.21 -25.38
C ALA A 299 -1.13 -3.06 -24.77
N PRO A 300 -1.27 -2.55 -23.54
CA PRO A 300 -2.59 -2.35 -22.99
C PRO A 300 -3.26 -1.29 -23.88
N ALA A 301 -4.32 -1.68 -24.58
CA ALA A 301 -5.10 -0.79 -25.44
C ALA A 301 -5.90 0.20 -24.58
N CYS A 302 -5.18 1.04 -23.84
CA CYS A 302 -5.75 2.00 -22.91
C CYS A 302 -5.21 3.39 -23.23
N ASP A 303 -6.13 4.33 -23.32
CA ASP A 303 -5.81 5.75 -23.48
C ASP A 303 -4.85 6.21 -22.37
N PRO A 304 -4.05 7.26 -22.63
CA PRO A 304 -3.26 7.90 -21.59
C PRO A 304 -4.12 8.23 -20.37
N GLY A 305 -3.65 7.83 -19.18
CA GLY A 305 -4.41 7.98 -17.95
C GLY A 305 -4.76 9.44 -17.63
N PRO A 306 -5.72 9.68 -16.72
CA PRO A 306 -6.15 11.04 -16.35
C PRO A 306 -5.02 11.91 -15.76
N TRP A 307 -3.93 11.29 -15.28
CA TRP A 307 -2.74 11.96 -14.76
C TRP A 307 -1.72 12.36 -15.85
N THR A 308 -1.86 11.92 -17.11
CA THR A 308 -0.94 12.32 -18.18
C THR A 308 -1.19 13.78 -18.58
N PRO A 309 -0.20 14.68 -18.44
CA PRO A 309 -0.39 16.09 -18.79
C PRO A 309 -0.67 16.30 -20.29
N PRO A 310 -1.43 17.35 -20.68
CA PRO A 310 -1.78 17.61 -22.08
C PRO A 310 -0.58 17.68 -23.04
N ALA A 311 0.54 18.28 -22.62
CA ALA A 311 1.73 18.37 -23.47
C ALA A 311 2.34 16.99 -23.76
N PHE A 312 2.32 16.06 -22.80
CA PHE A 312 2.74 14.67 -23.03
C PHE A 312 1.80 13.93 -23.97
N LYS A 313 0.49 14.17 -23.91
CA LYS A 313 -0.46 13.63 -24.90
C LYS A 313 -0.12 14.13 -26.30
N ARG A 314 0.23 15.41 -26.45
CA ARG A 314 0.73 15.95 -27.73
C ARG A 314 2.08 15.36 -28.12
N HIS A 315 2.89 14.86 -27.18
CA HIS A 315 4.20 14.29 -27.48
C HIS A 315 4.13 12.94 -28.22
N ILE A 316 3.02 12.21 -28.05
CA ILE A 316 2.76 10.88 -28.65
C ILE A 316 2.93 10.90 -30.17
N GLY A 317 3.44 9.81 -30.73
CA GLY A 317 3.51 9.58 -32.16
C GLY A 317 4.92 9.38 -32.68
N THR A 318 5.06 9.44 -34.00
CA THR A 318 6.34 9.30 -34.70
C THR A 318 6.85 10.67 -35.14
N TRP A 319 8.13 10.95 -34.88
CA TRP A 319 8.80 12.20 -35.20
C TRP A 319 10.07 11.92 -35.97
N GLN A 320 10.40 12.73 -36.97
CA GLN A 320 11.64 12.65 -37.72
C GLN A 320 12.28 14.03 -37.86
N GLY A 321 13.60 14.08 -37.82
CA GLY A 321 14.29 15.36 -37.78
C GLY A 321 15.80 15.25 -37.87
N THR A 322 16.46 16.37 -37.60
CA THR A 322 17.92 16.48 -37.50
C THR A 322 18.32 16.69 -36.05
N TYR A 323 19.38 16.01 -35.62
CA TYR A 323 20.01 16.12 -34.32
C TYR A 323 21.40 16.74 -34.50
N THR A 324 21.64 17.92 -33.92
CA THR A 324 22.88 18.68 -34.09
C THR A 324 23.56 18.89 -32.74
N HIS A 325 24.80 18.43 -32.62
CA HIS A 325 25.67 18.72 -31.48
C HIS A 325 26.42 20.03 -31.70
N LEU A 326 26.28 20.93 -30.74
CA LEU A 326 27.01 22.19 -30.68
C LEU A 326 28.01 22.13 -29.53
N GLY A 327 29.24 22.58 -29.80
CA GLY A 327 30.23 22.81 -28.77
C GLY A 327 29.82 23.94 -27.81
N PRO A 328 30.52 24.11 -26.68
CA PRO A 328 30.25 25.20 -25.75
C PRO A 328 30.36 26.61 -26.36
N ASP A 329 31.08 26.76 -27.47
CA ASP A 329 31.25 27.98 -28.26
C ASP A 329 30.20 28.14 -29.39
N GLY A 330 29.29 27.18 -29.53
CA GLY A 330 28.26 27.17 -30.58
C GLY A 330 28.72 26.58 -31.92
N THR A 331 29.95 26.08 -32.03
CA THR A 331 30.41 25.40 -33.26
C THR A 331 29.71 24.06 -33.45
N VAL A 332 29.38 23.70 -34.69
CA VAL A 332 28.78 22.39 -35.01
C VAL A 332 29.86 21.31 -34.91
N GLN A 333 29.67 20.36 -34.00
CA GLN A 333 30.59 19.24 -33.78
C GLN A 333 30.15 17.96 -34.48
N ASP A 334 28.84 17.77 -34.60
CA ASP A 334 28.23 16.60 -35.23
C ASP A 334 26.80 16.94 -35.68
N ARG A 335 26.35 16.30 -36.75
CA ARG A 335 25.00 16.43 -37.28
C ARG A 335 24.57 15.11 -37.89
N HIS A 336 23.41 14.62 -37.45
CA HIS A 336 22.86 13.36 -37.91
C HIS A 336 21.34 13.38 -37.91
N PHE A 337 20.71 12.37 -38.50
CA PHE A 337 19.27 12.25 -38.58
C PHE A 337 18.71 11.47 -37.39
N CYS A 338 17.45 11.74 -37.06
CA CYS A 338 16.77 11.06 -35.97
C CYS A 338 15.33 10.70 -36.33
N LYS A 339 14.86 9.60 -35.75
CA LYS A 339 13.47 9.15 -35.71
C LYS A 339 13.12 8.78 -34.27
N LEU A 340 12.04 9.36 -33.75
CA LEU A 340 11.55 9.08 -32.41
C LEU A 340 10.14 8.53 -32.48
N GLU A 341 9.91 7.41 -31.81
CA GLU A 341 8.59 6.77 -31.69
C GLU A 341 8.21 6.78 -30.22
N ILE A 342 7.07 7.41 -29.90
CA ILE A 342 6.61 7.65 -28.54
C ILE A 342 5.19 7.14 -28.39
N GLY A 343 4.95 6.37 -27.34
CA GLY A 343 3.62 5.90 -26.95
C GLY A 343 3.38 6.06 -25.45
N ILE A 344 2.11 6.29 -25.09
CA ILE A 344 1.67 6.38 -23.70
C ILE A 344 0.42 5.52 -23.52
N HIS A 345 0.51 4.48 -22.70
CA HIS A 345 -0.58 3.52 -22.48
C HIS A 345 -0.89 3.45 -20.99
N GLY A 346 -2.03 4.01 -20.58
CA GLY A 346 -2.38 4.17 -19.18
C GLY A 346 -1.37 5.06 -18.45
N ARG A 347 -0.60 4.50 -17.50
CA ARG A 347 0.49 5.22 -16.81
C ARG A 347 1.86 5.04 -17.45
N PHE A 348 1.99 4.23 -18.48
CA PHE A 348 3.29 3.86 -19.02
C PHE A 348 3.67 4.75 -20.19
N TYR A 349 4.92 5.20 -20.19
CA TYR A 349 5.59 5.95 -21.22
C TYR A 349 6.60 5.03 -21.93
N SER A 350 6.59 5.02 -23.24
CA SER A 350 7.54 4.27 -24.06
C SER A 350 8.11 5.17 -25.12
N GLN A 351 9.43 5.18 -25.26
CA GLN A 351 10.09 5.93 -26.32
C GLN A 351 11.26 5.13 -26.92
N ARG A 352 11.34 5.10 -28.25
CA ARG A 352 12.50 4.64 -29.01
C ARG A 352 13.07 5.79 -29.82
N ASN A 353 14.38 6.00 -29.70
CA ASN A 353 15.12 6.93 -30.53
C ASN A 353 16.03 6.13 -31.46
N THR A 354 15.93 6.39 -32.75
CA THR A 354 16.83 5.88 -33.77
C THR A 354 17.58 7.05 -34.36
N TYR A 355 18.92 6.99 -34.33
CA TYR A 355 19.81 7.98 -34.91
C TYR A 355 20.61 7.32 -36.04
N TRP A 356 20.85 8.04 -37.13
CA TRP A 356 21.72 7.55 -38.19
C TRP A 356 22.52 8.67 -38.84
N TRP A 357 23.72 8.32 -39.28
CA TRP A 357 24.66 9.22 -39.95
C TRP A 357 24.76 8.81 -41.41
N GLU A 358 24.89 9.79 -42.29
CA GLU A 358 25.08 9.59 -43.72
C GLU A 358 26.45 10.14 -44.14
N ASP A 359 27.08 9.52 -45.14
CA ASP A 359 28.27 10.07 -45.80
C ASP A 359 27.92 11.23 -46.75
N SER A 360 28.91 11.75 -47.48
CA SER A 360 28.70 12.82 -48.45
C SER A 360 27.82 12.43 -49.65
N GLU A 361 27.63 11.13 -49.89
CA GLU A 361 26.80 10.59 -50.97
C GLU A 361 25.38 10.25 -50.49
N GLY A 362 25.10 10.39 -49.18
CA GLY A 362 23.81 10.08 -48.57
C GLY A 362 23.67 8.63 -48.12
N ASN A 363 24.73 7.84 -48.10
CA ASN A 363 24.67 6.45 -47.64
C ASN A 363 24.79 6.39 -46.12
N GLU A 364 23.95 5.58 -45.48
CA GLU A 364 24.01 5.37 -44.03
C GLU A 364 25.34 4.71 -43.62
N THR A 365 26.12 5.40 -42.78
CA THR A 365 27.41 4.93 -42.27
C THR A 365 27.33 4.36 -40.86
N LYS A 366 26.32 4.77 -40.09
CA LYS A 366 26.15 4.38 -38.70
C LYS A 366 24.69 4.50 -38.30
N ARG A 367 24.24 3.61 -37.41
CA ARG A 367 22.91 3.65 -36.78
C ARG A 367 23.01 3.32 -35.29
N GLU A 368 22.26 4.07 -34.48
CA GLU A 368 22.13 3.84 -33.05
C GLU A 368 20.65 3.80 -32.67
N VAL A 369 20.27 2.85 -31.80
CA VAL A 369 18.92 2.74 -31.24
C VAL A 369 19.01 2.84 -29.72
N SER A 370 18.14 3.62 -29.11
CA SER A 370 18.04 3.76 -27.67
C SER A 370 16.58 3.70 -27.23
N PHE A 371 16.33 3.00 -26.12
CA PHE A 371 15.01 2.83 -25.54
C PHE A 371 14.92 3.60 -24.21
N PHE A 372 13.77 4.20 -23.96
CA PHE A 372 13.48 5.00 -22.78
C PHE A 372 12.09 4.64 -22.24
N PRO A 373 11.95 3.50 -21.53
CA PRO A 373 10.72 3.18 -20.83
C PRO A 373 10.58 4.09 -19.60
N GLY A 374 9.35 4.44 -19.27
CA GLY A 374 9.05 5.25 -18.10
C GLY A 374 7.62 5.15 -17.62
N GLU A 375 7.33 5.69 -16.45
CA GLU A 375 6.02 5.61 -15.81
C GLU A 375 5.62 6.97 -15.25
N PHE A 376 4.39 7.40 -15.56
CA PHE A 376 3.76 8.55 -14.93
C PHE A 376 3.28 8.20 -13.52
N ASP A 377 3.60 9.08 -12.58
CA ASP A 377 2.90 9.11 -11.30
C ASP A 377 1.63 9.97 -11.36
N ARG A 378 0.86 9.96 -10.26
CA ARG A 378 -0.41 10.70 -10.16
C ARG A 378 -0.25 12.22 -10.26
N SER A 379 0.96 12.76 -10.15
CA SER A 379 1.23 14.20 -10.30
C SER A 379 1.57 14.59 -11.75
N GLY A 380 1.62 13.62 -12.67
CA GLY A 380 1.96 13.86 -14.07
C GLY A 380 3.46 13.91 -14.36
N PHE A 381 4.30 13.53 -13.39
CA PHE A 381 5.73 13.30 -13.60
C PHE A 381 5.96 11.91 -14.19
N VAL A 382 6.69 11.83 -15.30
CA VAL A 382 7.18 10.55 -15.82
C VAL A 382 8.57 10.25 -15.26
N ARG A 383 8.79 9.07 -14.68
CA ARG A 383 10.12 8.57 -14.31
C ARG A 383 10.62 7.66 -15.42
N VAL A 384 11.85 7.86 -15.90
CA VAL A 384 12.46 7.05 -16.98
C VAL A 384 13.65 6.29 -16.42
N GLU A 385 13.71 5.01 -16.72
CA GLU A 385 14.78 4.11 -16.28
C GLU A 385 15.20 3.22 -17.45
N SER A 386 16.35 3.51 -18.07
CA SER A 386 16.88 2.72 -19.19
C SER A 386 18.33 2.33 -18.96
N ASP A 387 18.91 1.54 -19.86
CA ASP A 387 20.33 1.18 -19.78
C ASP A 387 21.25 2.38 -19.86
N LYS A 388 20.82 3.43 -20.56
CA LYS A 388 21.63 4.62 -20.84
C LYS A 388 21.48 5.69 -19.78
N ILE A 389 20.25 5.95 -19.35
CA ILE A 389 19.92 7.06 -18.46
C ILE A 389 18.90 6.67 -17.40
N GLN A 390 19.00 7.34 -16.25
CA GLN A 390 17.95 7.40 -15.24
C GLN A 390 17.49 8.85 -15.12
N GLY A 391 16.19 9.10 -15.08
CA GLY A 391 15.69 10.45 -15.22
C GLY A 391 14.21 10.65 -14.92
N TRP A 392 13.73 11.85 -15.21
CA TRP A 392 12.33 12.21 -15.09
C TRP A 392 11.93 13.26 -16.12
N GLY A 393 10.66 13.30 -16.47
CA GLY A 393 10.05 14.33 -17.29
C GLY A 393 8.83 14.94 -16.60
N LYS A 394 8.61 16.23 -16.82
CA LYS A 394 7.41 16.93 -16.33
C LYS A 394 7.01 18.04 -17.29
N VAL A 395 5.76 18.45 -17.20
CA VAL A 395 5.32 19.70 -17.82
C VAL A 395 5.66 20.86 -16.89
N VAL A 396 6.22 21.92 -17.47
CA VAL A 396 6.31 23.23 -16.82
C VAL A 396 5.20 24.08 -17.41
N ASP A 397 4.24 24.43 -16.57
CA ASP A 397 3.09 25.22 -16.98
C ASP A 397 3.56 26.59 -17.49
N SER A 398 3.03 26.97 -18.65
CA SER A 398 2.98 28.37 -19.05
C SER A 398 1.62 28.93 -18.62
N ASN A 399 1.53 30.25 -18.41
CA ASN A 399 0.24 30.91 -18.15
C ASN A 399 -0.75 30.77 -19.32
N ASP A 400 -0.33 30.19 -20.45
CA ASP A 400 -1.14 29.91 -21.61
C ASP A 400 -1.55 28.42 -21.60
N GLN A 401 -2.84 28.16 -21.38
CA GLN A 401 -3.39 26.80 -21.26
C GLN A 401 -3.13 25.92 -22.50
N ALA A 402 -2.76 26.52 -23.64
CA ALA A 402 -2.42 25.82 -24.87
C ALA A 402 -0.94 25.36 -24.96
N ASP A 403 0.00 25.97 -24.23
CA ASP A 403 1.45 25.94 -24.56
C ASP A 403 2.33 25.32 -23.44
N GLY A 404 1.99 24.09 -23.02
CA GLY A 404 2.79 23.34 -22.05
C GLY A 404 4.16 22.92 -22.61
N THR A 405 5.22 23.23 -21.86
CA THR A 405 6.61 22.83 -22.16
C THR A 405 6.95 21.56 -21.42
N ILE A 406 7.53 20.56 -22.08
CA ILE A 406 8.05 19.38 -21.37
C ILE A 406 9.53 19.65 -21.04
N ILE A 407 9.89 19.48 -19.78
CA ILE A 407 11.29 19.38 -19.36
C ILE A 407 11.57 17.92 -19.03
N PHE A 408 12.63 17.39 -19.61
CA PHE A 408 13.18 16.09 -19.28
C PHE A 408 14.58 16.24 -18.69
N TYR A 409 14.84 15.54 -17.59
CA TYR A 409 16.15 15.38 -16.99
C TYR A 409 16.61 13.94 -17.14
N GLY A 410 17.87 13.74 -17.52
CA GLY A 410 18.49 12.41 -17.58
C GLY A 410 19.92 12.42 -17.06
N ALA A 411 20.23 11.57 -16.09
CA ALA A 411 21.59 11.26 -15.66
C ALA A 411 22.11 10.03 -16.41
N TYR A 412 23.26 10.15 -17.06
CA TYR A 412 23.86 9.04 -17.78
C TYR A 412 24.49 8.05 -16.81
N LYS A 413 24.20 6.76 -17.00
CA LYS A 413 24.73 5.68 -16.15
C LYS A 413 26.20 5.36 -16.43
N ALA A 414 26.65 5.59 -17.67
CA ALA A 414 28.04 5.35 -18.05
C ALA A 414 28.95 6.52 -17.60
N PRO A 415 30.19 6.24 -17.14
CA PRO A 415 31.20 7.27 -16.92
C PRO A 415 31.41 8.13 -18.18
N PRO A 416 31.67 9.44 -18.04
CA PRO A 416 31.95 10.17 -16.80
C PRO A 416 30.72 10.62 -16.01
N HIS A 417 29.55 10.02 -16.28
CA HIS A 417 28.26 10.36 -15.65
C HIS A 417 27.83 11.82 -15.89
N PRO A 418 27.80 12.28 -17.15
CA PRO A 418 27.16 13.55 -17.44
C PRO A 418 25.65 13.47 -17.13
N ASP A 419 25.02 14.61 -16.98
CA ASP A 419 23.58 14.74 -16.93
C ASP A 419 23.09 15.76 -17.95
N THR A 420 21.81 15.66 -18.29
CA THR A 420 21.20 16.50 -19.30
C THR A 420 19.83 17.01 -18.89
N PHE A 421 19.53 18.24 -19.33
CA PHE A 421 18.19 18.78 -19.37
C PHE A 421 17.78 18.98 -20.83
N ASP A 422 16.69 18.34 -21.24
CA ASP A 422 16.03 18.50 -22.54
C ASP A 422 14.77 19.36 -22.35
N LEU A 423 14.75 20.49 -23.05
CA LEU A 423 13.59 21.37 -23.15
C LEU A 423 12.85 21.05 -24.46
N ILE A 424 11.64 20.53 -24.36
CA ILE A 424 10.83 20.07 -25.48
C ILE A 424 9.63 20.99 -25.64
N ARG A 425 9.53 21.59 -26.82
CA ARG A 425 8.46 22.51 -27.18
C ARG A 425 7.81 22.04 -28.46
N ILE A 426 6.52 21.72 -28.39
CA ILE A 426 5.69 21.37 -29.54
C ILE A 426 4.97 22.65 -29.95
N PHE A 427 5.17 23.07 -31.19
CA PHE A 427 4.66 24.32 -31.73
C PHE A 427 3.64 24.06 -32.83
N ASP A 428 3.06 25.16 -33.32
CA ASP A 428 2.00 25.25 -34.32
C ASP A 428 0.63 24.73 -33.83
N GLU A 429 -0.44 25.20 -34.47
CA GLU A 429 -1.82 24.85 -34.10
C GLU A 429 -2.11 23.35 -34.26
N GLU A 430 -1.38 22.67 -35.16
CA GLU A 430 -1.58 21.27 -35.50
C GLU A 430 -0.74 20.31 -34.62
N GLY A 431 0.21 20.86 -33.86
CA GLY A 431 1.25 20.17 -33.12
C GLY A 431 2.19 19.39 -34.05
N SER A 432 2.41 19.85 -35.28
CA SER A 432 3.13 19.11 -36.31
C SER A 432 4.65 19.25 -36.21
N ARG A 433 5.14 20.29 -35.52
CA ARG A 433 6.56 20.55 -35.33
C ARG A 433 6.94 20.62 -33.85
N ARG A 434 8.17 20.21 -33.55
CA ARG A 434 8.74 20.45 -32.24
C ARG A 434 10.22 20.77 -32.33
N PHE A 435 10.68 21.59 -31.38
CA PHE A 435 12.08 21.83 -31.15
C PHE A 435 12.47 21.28 -29.79
N ARG A 436 13.67 20.71 -29.73
CA ARG A 436 14.26 20.22 -28.50
C ARG A 436 15.65 20.81 -28.33
N THR A 437 15.93 21.26 -27.12
CA THR A 437 17.26 21.78 -26.78
C THR A 437 17.77 21.06 -25.56
N TRP A 438 18.91 20.40 -25.70
CA TRP A 438 19.54 19.68 -24.60
C TRP A 438 20.74 20.47 -24.12
N GLN A 439 20.84 20.65 -22.80
CA GLN A 439 22.08 21.05 -22.16
C GLN A 439 22.69 19.80 -21.55
N VAL A 440 23.88 19.39 -22.01
CA VAL A 440 24.61 18.26 -21.45
C VAL A 440 25.76 18.83 -20.63
N LYS A 441 25.77 18.56 -19.33
CA LYS A 441 26.82 19.03 -18.42
C LYS A 441 27.54 17.86 -17.77
N LEU A 442 28.78 18.12 -17.38
CA LEU A 442 29.56 17.22 -16.54
C LEU A 442 30.06 18.02 -15.36
N ARG A 443 29.55 17.66 -14.16
CA ARG A 443 29.75 18.44 -12.94
C ARG A 443 29.30 19.89 -13.16
N ASN A 444 30.25 20.83 -13.17
CA ASN A 444 30.00 22.26 -13.30
C ASN A 444 30.36 22.81 -14.70
N ASN A 445 30.68 21.94 -15.67
CA ASN A 445 31.07 22.34 -17.01
C ASN A 445 30.02 21.94 -18.04
N LEU A 446 29.65 22.88 -18.92
CA LEU A 446 28.89 22.58 -20.13
C LEU A 446 29.77 21.74 -21.07
N LEU A 447 29.30 20.55 -21.45
CA LEU A 447 29.99 19.71 -22.42
C LEU A 447 29.56 20.04 -23.84
N LYS A 448 28.24 20.08 -24.05
CA LYS A 448 27.65 20.38 -25.36
C LYS A 448 26.20 20.85 -25.20
N ILE A 449 25.74 21.54 -26.23
CA ILE A 449 24.32 21.82 -26.45
C ILE A 449 23.88 20.91 -27.60
N VAL A 450 22.66 20.37 -27.51
CA VAL A 450 22.04 19.68 -28.63
C VAL A 450 20.85 20.49 -29.10
N HIS A 451 20.74 20.69 -30.40
CA HIS A 451 19.54 21.21 -31.03
C HIS A 451 18.91 20.14 -31.91
N VAL A 452 17.60 19.93 -31.75
CA VAL A 452 16.81 18.98 -32.54
C VAL A 452 15.61 19.69 -33.15
N ASP A 453 15.47 19.64 -34.47
CA ASP A 453 14.31 20.12 -35.23
C ASP A 453 13.60 18.91 -35.83
N GLU A 454 12.36 18.68 -35.42
CA GLU A 454 11.59 17.49 -35.74
C GLU A 454 10.20 17.84 -36.29
N ARG A 455 9.77 17.05 -37.26
CA ARG A 455 8.41 17.03 -37.81
C ARG A 455 7.71 15.75 -37.40
N ARG A 456 6.42 15.85 -37.11
CA ARG A 456 5.57 14.72 -36.80
C ARG A 456 5.20 13.98 -38.09
N MET A 457 5.42 12.68 -38.09
CA MET A 457 5.08 11.76 -39.18
C MET A 457 3.77 11.01 -38.94
N SER A 458 3.43 10.76 -37.67
CA SER A 458 2.16 10.15 -37.28
C SER A 458 1.76 10.57 -35.85
N LYS A 459 0.45 10.63 -35.58
CA LYS A 459 -0.15 10.86 -34.24
C LYS A 459 -0.50 9.55 -33.53
N ASP A 460 -0.26 8.40 -34.16
CA ASP A 460 -0.69 7.10 -33.67
C ASP A 460 0.01 6.73 -32.36
N ASN A 461 -0.79 6.32 -31.37
CA ASN A 461 -0.32 5.86 -30.08
C ASN A 461 -0.06 4.35 -30.09
N VAL A 462 0.77 3.88 -31.01
CA VAL A 462 0.95 2.41 -31.24
C VAL A 462 2.27 1.89 -30.68
N PHE A 463 3.19 2.77 -30.31
CA PHE A 463 4.50 2.34 -29.84
C PHE A 463 4.43 1.84 -28.39
N TRP A 464 4.93 0.62 -28.15
CA TRP A 464 4.98 -0.04 -26.85
C TRP A 464 6.31 -0.80 -26.71
N ILE A 465 6.94 -0.69 -25.54
CA ILE A 465 8.12 -1.49 -25.19
C ILE A 465 7.70 -2.48 -24.08
N PRO A 466 7.39 -3.74 -24.40
CA PRO A 466 7.36 -4.80 -23.39
C PRO A 466 8.81 -5.09 -22.97
N LEU A 467 9.12 -5.13 -21.68
CA LEU A 467 10.50 -5.20 -21.16
C LEU A 467 11.09 -6.63 -21.21
N LEU A 468 10.64 -7.48 -22.14
CA LEU A 468 11.05 -8.88 -22.22
C LEU A 468 12.29 -9.15 -23.09
N ASN A 469 12.84 -8.19 -23.83
CA ASN A 469 13.90 -8.47 -24.82
C ASN A 469 15.21 -7.67 -24.65
N GLN A 470 15.66 -7.40 -23.42
CA GLN A 470 17.07 -7.00 -23.23
C GLN A 470 18.04 -8.17 -23.50
N ALA A 471 17.59 -9.43 -23.39
CA ALA A 471 18.40 -10.59 -23.74
C ALA A 471 18.63 -10.75 -25.26
N ASP A 472 17.72 -10.24 -26.11
CA ASP A 472 17.84 -10.34 -27.57
C ASP A 472 18.59 -9.16 -28.22
N CYS A 473 18.85 -8.07 -27.49
CA CYS A 473 19.67 -6.97 -27.99
C CYS A 473 21.16 -7.34 -28.14
N ASP A 474 21.63 -8.38 -27.47
CA ASP A 474 22.99 -8.90 -27.67
C ASP A 474 23.16 -9.68 -28.99
N LEU A 475 22.06 -10.08 -29.64
CA LEU A 475 22.07 -10.82 -30.92
C LEU A 475 22.20 -9.92 -32.17
N GLN A 476 22.17 -8.59 -32.02
CA GLN A 476 22.45 -7.66 -33.13
C GLN A 476 23.86 -7.08 -33.15
N ARG A 477 24.78 -7.62 -32.33
CA ARG A 477 26.21 -7.40 -32.56
C ARG A 477 26.62 -8.18 -33.81
N ALA A 478 26.63 -7.49 -34.95
CA ALA A 478 27.28 -7.96 -36.17
C ALA A 478 28.67 -8.52 -35.84
N PRO A 479 29.08 -9.65 -36.46
CA PRO A 479 30.33 -10.30 -36.11
C PRO A 479 31.48 -9.32 -36.33
N ARG A 480 32.32 -9.15 -35.30
CA ARG A 480 33.62 -8.48 -35.45
C ARG A 480 34.37 -9.25 -36.53
N CYS A 481 34.49 -8.63 -37.71
CA CYS A 481 35.43 -9.07 -38.71
C CYS A 481 36.82 -8.94 -38.10
N SER A 482 37.37 -10.07 -37.68
CA SER A 482 38.80 -10.23 -37.45
C SER A 482 39.48 -10.15 -38.81
N ILE A 483 40.08 -9.01 -39.11
CA ILE A 483 41.24 -8.95 -39.98
C ILE A 483 42.41 -8.68 -39.04
N LEU A 484 43.31 -9.66 -38.99
CA LEU A 484 44.63 -9.58 -38.39
C LEU A 484 45.54 -8.72 -39.28
N ASP A 485 46.57 -8.15 -38.64
CA ASP A 485 47.67 -7.31 -39.14
C ASP A 485 47.45 -5.78 -39.17
#